data_AF-A0A429HZU6-F1
#
_entry.id   AF-A0A429HZU6-F1
#
_cell.length_a   1.000
_cell.length_b   1.000
_cell.length_c   1.000
_cell.angle_alpha   90.00
_cell.angle_beta   90.00
_cell.angle_gamma   90.00
#
_symmetry.space_group_name_H-M   'P 1'
#
loop_
_entity.id
_entity.type
_entity.pdbx_description
1 polymer ?
#
loop_
_entity_poly.entity_id
_entity_poly.type
_entity_poly.pdbx_seq_one_letter_code
_entity_poly.pdbx_strand_id
1 'polypeptide(L)'
;MDPFSLLAGAGIAVVAYLAGRLERRRRPRTPEAVEPICSCGHSLAHHDRETRACHGRVKTPVAFDKVYGAVDFEMEPCTCRQYIGPQPLETFYAPEITD
;
A
#
# COMPACT_ATOMS: atom_id res chain seq x y z
N MET A 1 -52.74 1.05 -6.30
CA MET A 1 -51.64 0.11 -6.02
C MET A 1 -52.24 -1.12 -5.37
N ASP A 2 -52.04 -2.29 -5.96
CA ASP A 2 -52.48 -3.55 -5.35
C ASP A 2 -51.55 -3.91 -4.18
N PRO A 3 -52.08 -4.13 -2.95
CA PRO A 3 -51.26 -4.50 -1.78
C PRO A 3 -50.39 -5.74 -2.03
N PHE A 4 -50.82 -6.68 -2.86
CA PHE A 4 -50.02 -7.87 -3.18
C PHE A 4 -48.79 -7.53 -4.02
N SER A 5 -48.93 -6.59 -4.95
CA SER A 5 -47.82 -6.10 -5.77
C SER A 5 -46.78 -5.36 -4.94
N LEU A 6 -47.23 -4.59 -3.93
CA LEU A 6 -46.32 -3.91 -2.99
C LEU A 6 -45.55 -4.90 -2.10
N LEU A 7 -46.22 -5.93 -1.58
CA LEU A 7 -45.58 -6.96 -0.77
C LEU A 7 -44.57 -7.78 -1.58
N ALA A 8 -44.92 -8.12 -2.83
CA ALA A 8 -44.02 -8.82 -3.74
C ALA A 8 -42.75 -7.98 -4.04
N GLY A 9 -42.92 -6.70 -4.36
CA GLY A 9 -41.79 -5.80 -4.62
C GLY A 9 -40.89 -5.60 -3.39
N ALA A 10 -41.49 -5.41 -2.20
CA ALA A 10 -40.74 -5.29 -0.96
C ALA A 10 -39.96 -6.58 -0.63
N GLY A 11 -40.58 -7.75 -0.85
CA GLY A 11 -39.92 -9.05 -0.69
C GLY A 11 -38.69 -9.19 -1.58
N ILE A 12 -38.83 -8.87 -2.87
CA ILE A 12 -37.72 -8.91 -3.84
C ILE A 12 -36.59 -7.97 -3.40
N ALA A 13 -36.91 -6.74 -3.00
CA ALA A 13 -35.91 -5.76 -2.56
C ALA A 13 -35.14 -6.23 -1.32
N VAL A 14 -35.83 -6.80 -0.33
CA VAL A 14 -35.19 -7.34 0.89
C VAL A 14 -34.27 -8.50 0.54
N VAL A 15 -34.71 -9.45 -0.29
CA VAL A 15 -33.90 -10.59 -0.71
C VAL A 15 -32.65 -10.12 -1.46
N ALA A 16 -32.80 -9.21 -2.41
CA ALA A 16 -31.67 -8.66 -3.16
C ALA A 16 -30.66 -7.93 -2.24
N TYR A 17 -31.15 -7.15 -1.29
CA TYR A 17 -30.31 -6.46 -0.31
C TYR A 17 -29.52 -7.44 0.58
N LEU A 18 -30.19 -8.47 1.09
CA LEU A 18 -29.56 -9.47 1.95
C LEU A 18 -28.53 -10.29 1.17
N ALA A 19 -28.85 -10.69 -0.08
CA ALA A 19 -27.92 -11.37 -0.97
C ALA A 19 -26.67 -10.51 -1.25
N GLY A 20 -26.84 -9.23 -1.59
CA GLY A 20 -25.72 -8.32 -1.81
C GLY A 20 -24.86 -8.09 -0.55
N ARG A 21 -25.48 -8.05 0.63
CA ARG A 21 -24.75 -7.91 1.90
C ARG A 21 -23.92 -9.16 2.23
N LEU A 22 -24.46 -10.34 1.96
CA LEU A 22 -23.75 -11.61 2.13
C LEU A 22 -22.57 -11.71 1.16
N GLU A 23 -22.77 -11.33 -0.10
CA GLU A 23 -21.72 -11.35 -1.12
C GLU A 23 -20.57 -10.38 -0.79
N ARG A 24 -20.88 -9.17 -0.30
CA ARG A 24 -19.86 -8.21 0.15
C ARG A 24 -18.99 -8.74 1.29
N ARG A 25 -19.54 -9.60 2.16
CA ARG A 25 -18.76 -10.26 3.23
C ARG A 25 -17.83 -11.35 2.70
N ARG A 26 -18.19 -11.97 1.58
CA ARG A 26 -17.42 -13.03 0.92
C ARG A 26 -16.39 -12.48 -0.06
N ARG A 27 -16.56 -11.24 -0.53
CA ARG A 27 -15.58 -10.60 -1.40
C ARG A 27 -14.23 -10.54 -0.67
N PRO A 28 -13.17 -11.14 -1.22
CA PRO A 28 -11.84 -10.98 -0.65
C PRO A 28 -11.49 -9.50 -0.60
N ARG A 29 -10.93 -9.06 0.53
CA ARG A 29 -10.38 -7.71 0.62
C ARG A 29 -9.33 -7.59 -0.48
N THR A 30 -9.42 -6.55 -1.31
CA THR A 30 -8.29 -6.16 -2.16
C THR A 30 -7.10 -6.00 -1.20
N PRO A 31 -5.99 -6.74 -1.38
CA PRO A 31 -4.81 -6.51 -0.57
C PRO A 31 -4.45 -5.04 -0.73
N GLU A 32 -4.18 -4.38 0.40
CA GLU A 32 -3.58 -3.05 0.37
C GLU A 32 -2.34 -3.16 -0.52
N ALA A 33 -2.22 -2.24 -1.49
CA ALA A 33 -1.09 -2.25 -2.41
C ALA A 33 0.18 -2.28 -1.56
N VAL A 34 1.00 -3.32 -1.73
CA VAL A 34 2.24 -3.45 -0.97
C VAL A 34 3.13 -2.33 -1.46
N GLU A 35 3.27 -1.29 -0.66
CA GLU A 35 4.20 -0.23 -0.99
C GLU A 35 5.60 -0.84 -0.99
N PRO A 36 6.39 -0.71 -2.07
CA PRO A 36 7.73 -1.28 -2.13
C PRO A 36 8.63 -0.52 -1.16
N ILE A 37 8.69 -1.00 0.08
CA ILE A 37 9.48 -0.40 1.16
C ILE A 37 10.92 -0.88 1.01
N CYS A 38 11.79 0.03 0.56
CA CYS A 38 13.23 -0.11 0.77
C CYS A 38 13.52 -0.01 2.28
N SER A 39 14.58 -0.63 2.79
CA SER A 39 14.88 -0.66 4.24
C SER A 39 15.02 0.72 4.90
N CYS A 40 15.20 1.78 4.11
CA CYS A 40 15.24 3.18 4.53
C CYS A 40 13.86 3.88 4.59
N GLY A 41 12.76 3.21 4.21
CA GLY A 41 11.41 3.75 4.26
C GLY A 41 11.05 4.73 3.12
N HIS A 42 11.96 4.97 2.17
CA HIS A 42 11.68 5.81 1.00
C HIS A 42 11.04 4.99 -0.13
N SER A 43 10.08 5.60 -0.82
CA SER A 43 9.44 4.99 -1.99
C SER A 43 10.43 4.78 -3.14
N LEU A 44 10.07 3.89 -4.07
CA LEU A 44 10.84 3.64 -5.28
C LEU A 44 11.09 4.92 -6.09
N ALA A 45 10.16 5.88 -6.06
CA ALA A 45 10.25 7.15 -6.77
C ALA A 45 11.40 8.06 -6.29
N HIS A 46 11.95 7.82 -5.10
CA HIS A 46 13.13 8.55 -4.59
C HIS A 46 14.46 8.02 -5.11
N HIS A 47 14.46 6.99 -5.96
CA HIS A 47 15.67 6.39 -6.51
C HIS A 47 15.96 6.90 -7.91
N ASP A 48 17.23 7.20 -8.15
CA ASP A 48 17.75 7.46 -9.48
C ASP A 48 17.64 6.20 -10.35
N ARG A 49 17.11 6.34 -11.58
CA ARG A 49 16.84 5.19 -12.46
C ARG A 49 18.12 4.49 -12.94
N GLU A 50 19.21 5.22 -13.11
CA GLU A 50 20.46 4.67 -13.67
C GLU A 50 21.34 4.08 -12.57
N THR A 51 21.61 4.89 -11.55
CA THR A 51 22.54 4.60 -10.45
C THR A 51 21.88 3.87 -9.29
N ARG A 52 20.54 3.82 -9.26
CA ARG A 52 19.74 3.22 -8.17
C ARG A 52 20.00 3.85 -6.81
N ALA A 53 20.61 5.04 -6.78
CA ALA A 53 20.91 5.77 -5.55
C ALA A 53 19.64 6.43 -5.01
N CYS A 54 19.43 6.36 -3.70
CA CYS A 54 18.34 7.08 -3.06
C CYS A 54 18.72 8.57 -2.87
N HIS A 55 17.80 9.48 -3.21
CA HIS A 55 17.93 10.92 -2.94
C HIS A 55 17.30 11.34 -1.60
N GLY A 56 16.74 10.38 -0.84
CA GLY A 56 16.11 10.63 0.45
C GLY A 56 17.12 10.94 1.56
N ARG A 57 16.61 11.30 2.74
CA ARG A 57 17.40 11.51 3.96
C ARG A 57 16.85 10.65 5.08
N VAL A 58 17.72 10.03 5.86
CA VAL A 58 17.35 9.17 7.00
C VAL A 58 17.80 9.80 8.32
N LYS A 59 17.10 9.48 9.40
CA LYS A 59 17.55 9.82 10.76
C LYS A 59 18.65 8.83 11.16
N THR A 60 19.86 9.32 11.32
CA THR A 60 21.00 8.56 11.83
C THR A 60 21.23 8.94 13.30
N PRO A 61 21.33 7.97 14.22
CA PRO A 61 21.66 8.28 15.60
C PRO A 61 23.11 8.76 15.70
N VAL A 62 23.32 9.95 16.29
CA VAL A 62 24.65 10.56 16.45
C VAL A 62 25.18 10.49 17.88
N ALA A 63 24.29 10.21 18.84
CA ALA A 63 24.66 9.99 20.23
C ALA A 63 23.90 8.81 20.83
N PHE A 64 24.61 8.04 21.68
CA PHE A 64 24.09 6.87 22.36
C PHE A 64 24.31 6.98 23.86
N ASP A 65 23.22 6.81 24.61
CA ASP A 65 23.25 6.52 26.03
C ASP A 65 23.25 4.99 26.27
N LYS A 66 23.92 4.56 27.33
CA LYS A 66 24.10 3.13 27.64
C LYS A 66 22.83 2.44 28.14
N VAL A 67 21.90 3.20 28.73
CA VAL A 67 20.66 2.69 29.32
C VAL A 67 19.48 2.92 28.37
N TYR A 68 19.42 4.09 27.74
CA TYR A 68 18.26 4.53 26.95
C TYR A 68 18.43 4.34 25.44
N GLY A 69 19.62 3.95 24.96
CA GLY A 69 19.89 3.75 23.54
C GLY A 69 20.20 5.06 22.82
N ALA A 70 19.77 5.20 21.57
CA ALA A 70 20.01 6.43 20.80
C ALA A 70 19.25 7.62 21.42
N VAL A 71 19.99 8.67 21.77
CA VAL A 71 19.43 9.87 22.45
C VAL A 71 19.45 11.11 21.59
N ASP A 72 20.19 11.09 20.47
CA ASP A 72 20.23 12.19 19.51
C ASP A 72 20.33 11.67 18.08
N PHE A 73 19.76 12.42 17.14
CA PHE A 73 19.62 12.04 15.74
C PHE A 73 19.83 13.22 14.80
N GLU A 74 20.57 12.97 13.73
CA GLU A 74 20.72 13.91 12.62
C GLU A 74 20.11 13.36 11.34
N MET A 75 19.72 14.26 10.45
CA MET A 75 19.27 13.88 9.11
C MET A 75 20.50 13.76 8.23
N GLU A 76 20.75 12.58 7.67
CA GLU A 76 21.85 12.34 6.73
C GLU A 76 21.33 11.85 5.38
N PRO A 77 22.10 12.02 4.28
CA PRO A 77 21.77 11.41 3.00
C PRO A 77 21.59 9.89 3.12
N CYS A 78 20.54 9.35 2.51
CA CYS A 78 20.31 7.92 2.49
C CYS A 78 21.37 7.22 1.64
N THR A 79 22.05 6.22 2.21
CA THR A 79 23.07 5.43 1.52
C THR A 79 22.52 4.15 0.89
N CYS A 80 21.20 3.96 0.91
CA CYS A 80 20.53 2.82 0.30
C CYS A 80 20.69 2.82 -1.23
N ARG A 81 20.91 1.63 -1.78
CA ARG A 81 20.72 1.33 -3.20
C ARG A 81 19.39 0.60 -3.32
N GLN A 82 18.55 1.04 -4.26
CA GLN A 82 17.21 0.51 -4.55
C GLN A 82 17.09 -0.99 -4.26
N TYR A 83 15.97 -1.40 -3.65
CA TYR A 83 15.66 -2.79 -3.34
C TYR A 83 16.02 -3.77 -4.48
N ILE A 84 16.79 -4.80 -4.15
CA ILE A 84 17.30 -5.83 -5.08
C ILE A 84 16.59 -7.18 -4.95
N GLY A 85 15.48 -7.26 -4.21
CA GLY A 85 14.74 -8.52 -4.06
C GLY A 85 13.82 -8.82 -5.26
N PRO A 86 12.93 -9.82 -5.16
CA PRO A 86 12.05 -10.21 -6.26
C PRO A 86 11.30 -9.01 -6.84
N GLN A 87 11.16 -9.01 -8.16
CA GLN A 87 10.59 -7.91 -8.92
C GLN A 87 9.21 -7.52 -8.37
N PRO A 88 8.98 -6.25 -8.02
CA PRO A 88 7.68 -5.78 -7.57
C PRO A 88 6.61 -6.09 -8.63
N LEU A 89 5.43 -6.54 -8.18
CA LEU A 89 4.31 -6.95 -9.05
C LEU A 89 3.90 -5.85 -10.02
N GLU A 90 4.12 -4.58 -9.66
CA GLU A 90 3.81 -3.43 -10.52
C GLU A 90 4.53 -3.48 -11.87
N THR A 91 5.78 -3.96 -11.92
CA THR A 91 6.51 -4.05 -13.21
C THR A 91 5.97 -5.17 -14.11
N PHE A 92 5.25 -6.14 -13.55
CA PHE A 92 4.62 -7.20 -14.33
C PHE A 92 3.26 -6.78 -14.90
N TYR A 93 2.56 -5.85 -14.24
CA TYR A 93 1.17 -5.50 -14.58
C TYR A 93 0.99 -4.12 -15.23
N ALA A 94 1.99 -3.24 -15.11
CA ALA A 94 1.97 -1.91 -15.74
C ALA A 94 3.14 -1.77 -16.72
N PRO A 95 2.96 -2.13 -18.00
CA PRO A 95 3.97 -1.84 -19.03
C PRO A 95 4.21 -0.34 -19.14
N GLU A 96 5.40 0.04 -19.64
CA GLU A 96 5.71 1.44 -19.90
C GLU A 96 4.64 2.07 -20.80
N ILE A 97 4.16 3.25 -20.39
CA ILE A 97 3.28 4.06 -21.23
C ILE A 97 4.18 4.65 -22.32
N THR A 98 4.10 4.08 -23.52
CA THR A 98 4.77 4.59 -24.72
C THR A 98 3.91 5.67 -25.38
N ASP A 99 4.54 6.73 -25.90
CA ASP A 99 3.90 7.79 -26.68
C ASP A 99 3.45 7.31 -28.09
#